data_AF-A0A0C3BM24-F1
#
_entry.id   AF-A0A0C3BM24-F1
#
_cell.length_a   1.000
_cell.length_b   1.000
_cell.length_c   1.000
_cell.angle_alpha   90.00
_cell.angle_beta   90.00
_cell.angle_gamma   90.00
#
_symmetry.space_group_name_H-M   'P 1'
#
loop_
_entity.id
_entity.type
_entity.pdbx_description
1 polymer ?
#
loop_
_entity_poly.entity_id
_entity_poly.type
_entity_poly.pdbx_seq_one_letter_code
_entity_poly.pdbx_strand_id
1 'polypeptide(L)'
;MDEDKSGLELAKSAFTLVQPNAGASEQLWDAYTAERLAVQESFNTVLLSIDEENMDEENEYEEMGDQVIAIAISDAVHELEDELGLPHDSLLSGTSILFEDSSFEEEDQPRTVRLLTRVYSIYSPNSVDLHLTYHSRSRMESIEWFIGLGYKINTRPSPNKLPKSSDIFRQIGLSNGSEFSFSMYNGNGWNTFYKAAFDDEMGFSGRRWKRYEVKEVGLYEDGLRDVHDALLGPHTCMENEPPQNPETENTKRKRLVQTARLLLACVGISCSIGTQDSETDQMPGRRGLDWDLEGIPRWFAREVRKAAGFQLDRDAEEARKHAQSVKEETQGLYSDDDEAGSSDMFDDEYEF
;
A
#
# COMPACT_ATOMS: atom_id res chain seq x y z
N MET A 1 -26.09 -26.92 7.06
CA MET A 1 -24.64 -27.02 7.35
C MET A 1 -24.35 -28.50 7.53
N ASP A 2 -23.45 -29.07 6.74
CA ASP A 2 -22.95 -30.43 6.99
C ASP A 2 -22.23 -30.41 8.35
N GLU A 3 -22.80 -31.06 9.37
CA GLU A 3 -22.31 -31.06 10.75
C GLU A 3 -20.95 -31.77 10.94
N ASP A 4 -20.37 -32.35 9.89
CA ASP A 4 -19.16 -33.19 9.97
C ASP A 4 -17.86 -32.52 9.48
N LYS A 5 -17.90 -31.31 8.90
CA LYS A 5 -16.68 -30.66 8.39
C LYS A 5 -16.02 -29.80 9.47
N SER A 6 -14.75 -30.05 9.76
CA SER A 6 -13.92 -29.24 10.66
C SER A 6 -12.54 -28.93 10.05
N GLY A 7 -11.84 -28.00 10.69
CA GLY A 7 -10.48 -27.59 10.36
C GLY A 7 -10.33 -27.20 8.90
N LEU A 8 -9.33 -27.81 8.24
CA LEU A 8 -9.00 -27.51 6.86
C LEU A 8 -10.12 -27.91 5.87
N GLU A 9 -10.91 -28.94 6.18
CA GLU A 9 -11.99 -29.37 5.29
C GLU A 9 -13.12 -28.34 5.24
N LEU A 10 -13.45 -27.75 6.39
CA LEU A 10 -14.40 -26.65 6.46
C LEU A 10 -13.89 -25.44 5.67
N ALA A 11 -12.62 -25.04 5.88
CA ALA A 11 -12.00 -23.92 5.18
C ALA A 11 -12.02 -24.10 3.65
N LYS A 12 -11.66 -25.29 3.14
CA LYS A 12 -11.72 -25.63 1.71
C LYS A 12 -13.12 -25.62 1.13
N SER A 13 -14.13 -25.90 1.95
CA SER A 13 -15.54 -25.86 1.51
C SER A 13 -16.09 -24.44 1.46
N ALA A 14 -15.48 -23.50 2.21
CA ALA A 14 -15.91 -22.11 2.30
C ALA A 14 -15.14 -21.18 1.34
N PHE A 15 -13.86 -21.48 1.05
CA PHE A 15 -12.98 -20.57 0.32
C PHE A 15 -12.11 -21.26 -0.73
N THR A 16 -11.69 -20.50 -1.73
CA THR A 16 -10.67 -20.90 -2.71
C THR A 16 -9.28 -20.87 -2.07
N LEU A 17 -8.82 -22.02 -1.57
CA LEU A 17 -7.47 -22.18 -1.01
C LEU A 17 -6.54 -22.82 -2.04
N VAL A 18 -5.30 -22.34 -2.11
CA VAL A 18 -4.26 -22.87 -3.00
C VAL A 18 -3.25 -23.63 -2.17
N GLN A 19 -3.09 -24.93 -2.44
CA GLN A 19 -2.13 -25.82 -1.75
C GLN A 19 -2.00 -25.56 -0.23
N PRO A 20 -3.11 -25.61 0.53
CA PRO A 20 -3.13 -25.15 1.91
C PRO A 20 -2.18 -25.97 2.80
N ASN A 21 -1.53 -25.29 3.74
CA ASN A 21 -0.60 -25.85 4.70
C ASN A 21 -1.32 -26.86 5.61
N ALA A 22 -1.18 -28.14 5.27
CA ALA A 22 -1.72 -29.25 6.05
C ALA A 22 -1.04 -29.42 7.41
N GLY A 23 0.09 -28.74 7.66
CA GLY A 23 0.80 -28.77 8.95
C GLY A 23 0.20 -27.85 10.02
N ALA A 24 -0.72 -26.94 9.67
CA ALA A 24 -1.43 -26.13 10.66
C ALA A 24 -2.52 -26.94 11.37
N SER A 25 -2.78 -26.63 12.65
CA SER A 25 -3.76 -27.38 13.44
C SER A 25 -5.20 -27.14 12.95
N GLU A 26 -6.07 -28.14 13.13
CA GLU A 26 -7.50 -28.01 12.83
C GLU A 26 -8.13 -26.81 13.53
N GLN A 27 -7.78 -26.60 14.80
CA GLN A 27 -8.27 -25.45 15.60
C GLN A 27 -7.91 -24.09 14.98
N LEU A 28 -6.73 -23.97 14.35
CA LEU A 28 -6.35 -22.73 13.67
C LEU A 28 -7.17 -22.53 12.39
N TRP A 29 -7.44 -23.60 11.64
CA TRP A 29 -8.29 -23.54 10.45
C TRP A 29 -9.77 -23.26 10.79
N ASP A 30 -10.28 -23.81 11.89
CA ASP A 30 -11.61 -23.49 12.42
C ASP A 30 -11.70 -22.01 12.79
N ALA A 31 -10.71 -21.51 13.54
CA ALA A 31 -10.66 -20.12 13.97
C ALA A 31 -10.52 -19.17 12.78
N TYR A 32 -9.68 -19.51 11.81
CA TYR A 32 -9.54 -18.78 10.54
C TYR A 32 -10.87 -18.71 9.79
N THR A 33 -11.56 -19.84 9.65
CA THR A 33 -12.81 -19.92 8.90
C THR A 33 -13.91 -19.11 9.58
N ALA A 34 -14.06 -19.26 10.88
CA ALA A 34 -15.03 -18.51 11.66
C ALA A 34 -14.74 -17.00 11.64
N GLU A 35 -13.47 -16.58 11.76
CA GLU A 35 -13.11 -15.16 11.67
C GLU A 35 -13.37 -14.60 10.27
N ARG A 36 -12.91 -15.29 9.23
CA ARG A 36 -13.07 -14.83 7.84
C ARG A 36 -14.55 -14.73 7.46
N LEU A 37 -15.37 -15.71 7.82
CA LEU A 37 -16.82 -15.63 7.61
C LEU A 37 -17.45 -14.46 8.38
N ALA A 38 -17.08 -14.27 9.65
CA ALA A 38 -17.65 -13.18 10.46
C ALA A 38 -17.24 -11.80 9.93
N VAL A 39 -15.98 -11.64 9.48
CA VAL A 39 -15.52 -10.41 8.82
C VAL A 39 -16.24 -10.22 7.49
N GLN A 40 -16.39 -11.28 6.70
CA GLN A 40 -17.11 -11.19 5.43
C GLN A 40 -18.57 -10.77 5.66
N GLU A 41 -19.27 -11.37 6.62
CA GLU A 41 -20.64 -10.99 6.95
C GLU A 41 -20.77 -9.55 7.46
N SER A 42 -19.77 -9.05 8.20
CA SER A 42 -19.83 -7.73 8.84
C SER A 42 -19.37 -6.57 7.96
N PHE A 43 -18.48 -6.83 7.00
CA PHE A 43 -17.76 -5.80 6.25
C PHE A 43 -17.84 -5.97 4.72
N ASN A 44 -18.31 -7.11 4.22
CA ASN A 44 -18.20 -7.47 2.80
C ASN A 44 -19.54 -7.27 2.09
N THR A 45 -19.69 -6.11 1.46
CA THR A 45 -20.82 -5.85 0.54
C THR A 45 -20.38 -5.25 -0.79
N VAL A 46 -19.09 -5.13 -1.11
CA VAL A 46 -18.68 -4.34 -2.30
C VAL A 46 -17.69 -5.05 -3.24
N LEU A 47 -16.63 -5.70 -2.75
CA LEU A 47 -15.54 -6.16 -3.65
C LEU A 47 -15.93 -7.26 -4.66
N LEU A 48 -16.87 -8.16 -4.33
CA LEU A 48 -17.28 -9.27 -5.21
C LEU A 48 -18.62 -9.01 -5.93
N SER A 49 -19.25 -7.85 -5.69
CA SER A 49 -20.55 -7.48 -6.27
C SER A 49 -20.43 -6.43 -7.38
N ILE A 50 -19.20 -6.06 -7.75
CA ILE A 50 -18.91 -5.20 -8.89
C ILE A 50 -19.11 -6.06 -10.15
N ASP A 51 -20.30 -5.97 -10.74
CA ASP A 51 -20.68 -6.72 -11.94
C ASP A 51 -20.18 -5.94 -13.18
N GLU A 52 -18.93 -6.21 -13.58
CA GLU A 52 -18.28 -5.58 -14.74
C GLU A 52 -19.08 -5.76 -16.04
N GLU A 53 -19.90 -6.82 -16.16
CA GLU A 53 -20.67 -7.12 -17.37
C GLU A 53 -21.93 -6.25 -17.55
N ASN A 54 -22.34 -5.48 -16.52
CA ASN A 54 -23.58 -4.69 -16.53
C ASN A 54 -23.36 -3.17 -16.39
N MET A 55 -22.12 -2.69 -16.37
CA MET A 55 -21.82 -1.26 -16.36
C MET A 55 -21.74 -0.70 -17.78
N ASP A 56 -22.79 0.01 -18.21
CA ASP A 56 -22.76 0.84 -19.42
C ASP A 56 -21.72 1.97 -19.26
N GLU A 57 -20.78 2.11 -20.20
CA GLU A 57 -19.67 3.11 -20.21
C GLU A 57 -20.13 4.58 -19.99
N GLU A 58 -21.42 4.90 -20.19
CA GLU A 58 -21.98 6.25 -20.02
C GLU A 58 -22.57 6.51 -18.62
N ASN A 59 -22.83 5.49 -17.80
CA ASN A 59 -23.36 5.63 -16.42
C ASN A 59 -22.35 5.27 -15.32
N GLU A 60 -21.13 4.90 -15.71
CA GLU A 60 -20.03 4.50 -14.82
C GLU A 60 -19.74 5.57 -13.75
N TYR A 61 -19.86 6.87 -14.06
CA TYR A 61 -19.25 7.91 -13.23
C TYR A 61 -20.15 8.46 -12.11
N GLU A 62 -21.48 8.50 -12.29
CA GLU A 62 -22.39 9.13 -11.30
C GLU A 62 -22.74 8.22 -10.10
N GLU A 63 -22.67 6.89 -10.23
CA GLU A 63 -22.97 5.93 -9.14
C GLU A 63 -21.71 5.31 -8.48
N MET A 64 -20.51 5.52 -9.05
CA MET A 64 -19.26 4.90 -8.56
C MET A 64 -18.58 5.61 -7.39
N GLY A 65 -18.99 6.85 -7.03
CA GLY A 65 -18.29 7.67 -6.04
C GLY A 65 -18.04 7.00 -4.69
N ASP A 66 -18.96 6.14 -4.23
CA ASP A 66 -18.84 5.42 -2.95
C ASP A 66 -18.07 4.08 -3.06
N GLN A 67 -17.70 3.64 -4.27
CA GLN A 67 -17.07 2.33 -4.52
C GLN A 67 -15.71 2.41 -5.22
N VAL A 68 -15.21 3.61 -5.55
CA VAL A 68 -13.96 3.79 -6.33
C VAL A 68 -12.77 3.06 -5.70
N ILE A 69 -12.63 3.09 -4.37
CA ILE A 69 -11.55 2.37 -3.67
C ILE A 69 -11.72 0.85 -3.80
N ALA A 70 -12.94 0.34 -3.68
CA ALA A 70 -13.23 -1.08 -3.82
C ALA A 70 -12.90 -1.58 -5.24
N ILE A 71 -13.28 -0.82 -6.26
CA ILE A 71 -12.97 -1.11 -7.67
C ILE A 71 -11.46 -1.10 -7.89
N ALA A 72 -10.75 -0.06 -7.41
CA ALA A 72 -9.29 0.00 -7.55
C ALA A 72 -8.56 -1.16 -6.85
N ILE A 73 -9.06 -1.64 -5.72
CA ILE A 73 -8.55 -2.86 -5.06
C ILE A 73 -8.83 -4.09 -5.92
N SER A 74 -10.05 -4.22 -6.47
CA SER A 74 -10.43 -5.35 -7.32
C SER A 74 -9.50 -5.46 -8.53
N ASP A 75 -9.39 -4.40 -9.32
CA ASP A 75 -8.57 -4.34 -10.53
C ASP A 75 -7.10 -4.69 -10.22
N ALA A 76 -6.53 -4.07 -9.18
CA ALA A 76 -5.13 -4.26 -8.83
C ALA A 76 -4.85 -5.68 -8.30
N VAL A 77 -5.80 -6.29 -7.58
CA VAL A 77 -5.66 -7.65 -7.07
C VAL A 77 -5.84 -8.67 -8.19
N HIS A 78 -6.81 -8.48 -9.10
CA HIS A 78 -6.99 -9.35 -10.27
C HIS A 78 -5.77 -9.35 -11.19
N GLU A 79 -5.16 -8.18 -11.45
CA GLU A 79 -3.90 -8.09 -12.20
C GLU A 79 -2.81 -8.97 -11.58
N LEU A 80 -2.71 -8.99 -10.24
CA LEU A 80 -1.74 -9.82 -9.53
C LEU A 80 -2.10 -11.30 -9.50
N GLU A 81 -3.38 -11.65 -9.41
CA GLU A 81 -3.83 -13.04 -9.52
C GLU A 81 -3.40 -13.65 -10.86
N ASP A 82 -3.61 -12.92 -11.95
CA ASP A 82 -3.20 -13.31 -13.30
C ASP A 82 -1.68 -13.47 -13.40
N GLU A 83 -0.92 -12.52 -12.86
CA GLU A 83 0.54 -12.56 -12.88
C GLU A 83 1.12 -13.71 -12.05
N LEU A 84 0.47 -14.05 -10.93
CA LEU A 84 0.83 -15.16 -10.06
C LEU A 84 0.33 -16.51 -10.58
N GLY A 85 -0.53 -16.52 -11.62
CA GLY A 85 -1.17 -17.71 -12.16
C GLY A 85 -2.11 -18.37 -11.14
N LEU A 86 -2.75 -17.56 -10.30
CA LEU A 86 -3.71 -18.03 -9.30
C LEU A 86 -5.10 -18.17 -9.92
N PRO A 87 -5.98 -19.01 -9.34
CA PRO A 87 -7.38 -19.02 -9.73
C PRO A 87 -7.99 -17.63 -9.51
N HIS A 88 -8.84 -17.20 -10.44
CA HIS A 88 -9.61 -15.96 -10.33
C HIS A 88 -10.37 -15.88 -9.00
N ASP A 89 -10.36 -14.69 -8.40
CA ASP A 89 -10.94 -14.32 -7.10
C ASP A 89 -10.32 -15.02 -5.87
N SER A 90 -9.22 -15.75 -6.02
CA SER A 90 -8.62 -16.45 -4.88
C SER A 90 -8.09 -15.49 -3.80
N LEU A 91 -7.36 -14.45 -4.20
CA LEU A 91 -6.87 -13.37 -3.33
C LEU A 91 -7.95 -12.32 -3.08
N LEU A 92 -8.74 -11.95 -4.10
CA LEU A 92 -9.78 -10.93 -3.95
C LEU A 92 -10.84 -11.34 -2.93
N SER A 93 -11.33 -12.59 -2.99
CA SER A 93 -12.26 -13.13 -2.00
C SER A 93 -11.66 -13.20 -0.58
N GLY A 94 -10.33 -13.19 -0.48
CA GLY A 94 -9.58 -13.13 0.76
C GLY A 94 -9.34 -11.71 1.27
N THR A 95 -9.73 -10.68 0.53
CA THR A 95 -9.53 -9.28 0.90
C THR A 95 -10.83 -8.69 1.45
N SER A 96 -10.75 -7.87 2.49
CA SER A 96 -11.91 -7.21 3.09
C SER A 96 -11.54 -5.80 3.56
N ILE A 97 -12.39 -4.82 3.23
CA ILE A 97 -12.27 -3.44 3.71
C ILE A 97 -12.92 -3.37 5.11
N LEU A 98 -12.11 -3.22 6.15
CA LEU A 98 -12.57 -3.14 7.54
C LEU A 98 -13.00 -1.74 7.95
N PHE A 99 -12.45 -0.73 7.28
CA PHE A 99 -12.79 0.68 7.47
C PHE A 99 -12.31 1.46 6.25
N GLU A 100 -13.14 2.41 5.83
CA GLU A 100 -12.82 3.39 4.81
C GLU A 100 -13.36 4.76 5.25
N ASP A 101 -12.52 5.77 5.15
CA ASP A 101 -12.87 7.17 5.24
C ASP A 101 -12.09 7.89 4.14
N SER A 102 -12.79 8.19 3.05
CA SER A 102 -12.22 8.68 1.81
C SER A 102 -12.92 9.98 1.40
N SER A 103 -12.13 10.89 0.82
CA SER A 103 -12.61 12.12 0.22
C SER A 103 -11.76 12.41 -1.00
N PHE A 104 -12.39 13.04 -1.98
CA PHE A 104 -11.85 13.22 -3.31
C PHE A 104 -11.99 14.70 -3.72
N GLU A 105 -11.04 15.23 -4.50
CA GLU A 105 -11.19 16.57 -5.13
C GLU A 105 -11.99 16.46 -6.44
N GLU A 106 -11.71 15.43 -7.25
CA GLU A 106 -12.45 15.00 -8.45
C GLU A 106 -12.76 13.50 -8.32
N GLU A 107 -13.67 12.93 -9.13
CA GLU A 107 -14.17 11.55 -8.98
C GLU A 107 -13.08 10.47 -8.82
N ASP A 108 -11.94 10.64 -9.49
CA ASP A 108 -10.81 9.71 -9.50
C ASP A 108 -9.58 10.21 -8.72
N GLN A 109 -9.64 11.41 -8.12
CA GLN A 109 -8.49 12.06 -7.48
C GLN A 109 -8.64 12.05 -5.95
N PRO A 110 -8.06 11.05 -5.26
CA PRO A 110 -8.12 10.99 -3.81
C PRO A 110 -7.47 12.22 -3.22
N ARG A 111 -8.15 12.80 -2.23
CA ARG A 111 -7.68 13.94 -1.43
C ARG A 111 -7.21 13.51 -0.07
N THR A 112 -8.07 12.77 0.64
CA THR A 112 -7.73 12.19 1.94
C THR A 112 -8.32 10.79 1.96
N VAL A 113 -7.48 9.78 2.20
CA VAL A 113 -7.92 8.39 2.30
C VAL A 113 -7.35 7.80 3.58
N ARG A 114 -8.23 7.19 4.36
CA ARG A 114 -7.91 6.35 5.50
C ARG A 114 -8.57 5.01 5.31
N LEU A 115 -7.77 4.02 4.99
CA LEU A 115 -8.24 2.71 4.60
C LEU A 115 -7.58 1.66 5.49
N LEU A 116 -8.40 0.74 5.99
CA LEU A 116 -7.96 -0.44 6.72
C LEU A 116 -8.48 -1.66 5.99
N THR A 117 -7.57 -2.46 5.44
CA THR A 117 -7.92 -3.74 4.79
C THR A 117 -7.34 -4.92 5.54
N ARG A 118 -7.98 -6.07 5.42
CA ARG A 118 -7.47 -7.37 5.88
C ARG A 118 -7.40 -8.32 4.71
N VAL A 119 -6.24 -8.95 4.56
CA VAL A 119 -5.95 -9.94 3.52
C VAL A 119 -5.73 -11.28 4.20
N TYR A 120 -6.62 -12.24 3.94
CA TYR A 120 -6.50 -13.60 4.41
C TYR A 120 -5.60 -14.40 3.46
N SER A 121 -4.69 -15.17 4.03
CA SER A 121 -3.85 -16.08 3.25
C SER A 121 -4.71 -17.16 2.58
N ILE A 122 -4.38 -17.47 1.33
CA ILE A 122 -4.97 -18.60 0.59
C ILE A 122 -4.21 -19.92 0.83
N TYR A 123 -3.09 -19.87 1.56
CA TYR A 123 -2.21 -21.01 1.85
C TYR A 123 -2.20 -21.41 3.33
N SER A 124 -2.49 -20.50 4.25
CA SER A 124 -2.31 -20.74 5.69
C SER A 124 -3.40 -20.04 6.52
N PRO A 125 -3.63 -20.43 7.78
CA PRO A 125 -4.63 -19.78 8.64
C PRO A 125 -4.10 -18.45 9.23
N ASN A 126 -3.52 -17.60 8.38
CA ASN A 126 -2.97 -16.30 8.72
C ASN A 126 -3.73 -15.19 7.97
N SER A 127 -3.61 -13.96 8.46
CA SER A 127 -4.02 -12.76 7.74
C SER A 127 -3.03 -11.62 7.94
N VAL A 128 -3.09 -10.62 7.07
CA VAL A 128 -2.34 -9.37 7.19
C VAL A 128 -3.32 -8.22 7.20
N ASP A 129 -3.24 -7.37 8.22
CA ASP A 129 -3.93 -6.09 8.24
C ASP A 129 -3.05 -5.03 7.58
N LEU A 130 -3.65 -4.18 6.77
CA LEU A 130 -3.01 -3.06 6.09
C LEU A 130 -3.73 -1.78 6.47
N HIS A 131 -2.97 -0.74 6.80
CA HIS A 131 -3.50 0.58 7.04
C HIS A 131 -2.82 1.58 6.12
N LEU A 132 -3.61 2.16 5.23
CA LEU A 132 -3.21 3.28 4.39
C LEU A 132 -3.77 4.56 4.99
N THR A 133 -2.90 5.55 5.12
CA THR A 133 -3.28 6.95 5.32
C THR A 133 -2.65 7.76 4.21
N TYR A 134 -3.45 8.57 3.54
CA TYR A 134 -3.05 9.37 2.40
C TYR A 134 -3.71 10.74 2.49
N HIS A 135 -2.96 11.76 2.10
CA HIS A 135 -3.43 13.12 1.94
C HIS A 135 -2.69 13.78 0.77
N SER A 136 -3.43 14.37 -0.17
CA SER A 136 -2.90 15.27 -1.18
C SER A 136 -3.86 16.45 -1.32
N ARG A 137 -3.34 17.67 -1.20
CA ARG A 137 -4.11 18.88 -1.43
C ARG A 137 -3.24 19.98 -2.00
N SER A 138 -3.58 20.41 -3.21
CA SER A 138 -3.01 21.61 -3.81
C SER A 138 -3.46 22.87 -3.04
N ARG A 139 -2.50 23.74 -2.73
CA ARG A 139 -2.70 25.07 -2.13
C ARG A 139 -2.21 26.13 -3.12
N MET A 140 -2.48 27.40 -2.82
CA MET A 140 -2.14 28.52 -3.71
C MET A 140 -0.66 28.59 -4.07
N GLU A 141 0.23 28.25 -3.13
CA GLU A 141 1.69 28.32 -3.31
C GLU A 141 2.41 27.06 -2.79
N SER A 142 1.68 25.99 -2.45
CA SER A 142 2.25 24.75 -1.90
C SER A 142 1.38 23.53 -2.20
N ILE A 143 1.87 22.33 -1.89
CA ILE A 143 1.08 21.10 -1.89
C ILE A 143 1.25 20.44 -0.53
N GLU A 144 0.13 20.19 0.15
CA GLU A 144 0.12 19.34 1.33
C GLU A 144 0.07 17.89 0.84
N TRP A 145 1.13 17.12 1.08
CA TRP A 145 1.20 15.74 0.63
C TRP A 145 1.79 14.83 1.71
N PHE A 146 1.11 13.72 1.95
CA PHE A 146 1.54 12.67 2.85
C PHE A 146 0.93 11.33 2.45
N ILE A 147 1.72 10.28 2.59
CA ILE A 147 1.26 8.90 2.47
C ILE A 147 1.99 8.02 3.47
N GLY A 148 1.27 7.07 4.06
CA GLY A 148 1.83 6.10 4.98
C GLY A 148 1.09 4.78 4.90
N LEU A 149 1.81 3.72 4.55
CA LEU A 149 1.31 2.35 4.57
C LEU A 149 1.99 1.58 5.71
N GLY A 150 1.18 0.97 6.56
CA GLY A 150 1.63 0.06 7.61
C GLY A 150 0.96 -1.29 7.50
N TYR A 151 1.58 -2.31 8.08
CA TYR A 151 1.05 -3.67 8.07
C TYR A 151 1.18 -4.36 9.43
N LYS A 152 0.34 -5.36 9.67
CA LYS A 152 0.40 -6.24 10.84
C LYS A 152 0.04 -7.67 10.45
N ILE A 153 0.93 -8.61 10.78
CA ILE A 153 0.71 -10.03 10.54
C ILE A 153 -0.08 -10.63 11.72
N ASN A 154 -1.19 -11.30 11.41
CA ASN A 154 -2.03 -11.99 12.36
C ASN A 154 -1.87 -13.51 12.19
N THR A 155 -1.10 -14.14 13.08
CA THR A 155 -0.85 -15.59 13.05
C THR A 155 -1.78 -16.40 13.97
N ARG A 156 -2.72 -15.72 14.63
CA ARG A 156 -3.64 -16.32 15.60
C ARG A 156 -5.04 -15.73 15.36
N PRO A 157 -5.84 -16.37 14.49
CA PRO A 157 -7.21 -15.95 14.27
C PRO A 157 -8.00 -15.94 15.60
N SER A 158 -8.82 -14.91 15.80
CA SER A 158 -9.63 -14.66 16.98
C SER A 158 -11.11 -14.49 16.58
N PRO A 159 -11.82 -15.59 16.33
CA PRO A 159 -13.19 -15.55 15.79
C PRO A 159 -14.22 -14.88 16.71
N ASN A 160 -13.94 -14.80 18.02
CA ASN A 160 -14.84 -14.20 19.01
C ASN A 160 -14.75 -12.67 19.11
N LYS A 161 -13.89 -12.03 18.31
CA LYS A 161 -13.68 -10.58 18.35
C LYS A 161 -13.51 -10.04 16.94
N LEU A 162 -14.60 -9.51 16.39
CA LEU A 162 -14.50 -8.69 15.18
C LEU A 162 -13.55 -7.52 15.43
N PRO A 163 -12.69 -7.19 14.44
CA PRO A 163 -11.84 -6.03 14.53
C PRO A 163 -12.69 -4.76 14.66
N LYS A 164 -12.47 -3.97 15.71
CA LYS A 164 -13.02 -2.63 15.83
C LYS A 164 -12.00 -1.65 15.28
N SER A 165 -12.38 -0.84 14.29
CA SER A 165 -11.50 0.17 13.68
C SER A 165 -10.88 1.09 14.75
N SER A 166 -11.65 1.52 15.74
CA SER A 166 -11.16 2.33 16.87
C SER A 166 -10.09 1.66 17.72
N ASP A 167 -10.20 0.35 17.97
CA ASP A 167 -9.18 -0.41 18.69
C ASP A 167 -7.90 -0.56 17.86
N ILE A 168 -8.02 -0.65 16.54
CA ILE A 168 -6.90 -0.74 15.59
C ILE A 168 -6.21 0.62 15.46
N PHE A 169 -6.95 1.71 15.31
CA PHE A 169 -6.39 3.07 15.26
C PHE A 169 -5.62 3.42 16.54
N ARG A 170 -6.13 3.02 17.70
CA ARG A 170 -5.37 3.16 18.96
C ARG A 170 -4.07 2.35 18.93
N GLN A 171 -4.07 1.15 18.34
CA GLN A 171 -2.86 0.33 18.21
C GLN A 171 -1.82 0.96 17.27
N ILE A 172 -2.27 1.60 16.17
CA ILE A 172 -1.43 2.29 15.19
C ILE A 172 -0.81 3.57 15.77
N GLY A 173 -1.45 4.17 16.79
CA GLY A 173 -0.99 5.40 17.45
C GLY A 173 -1.82 6.64 17.13
N LEU A 174 -3.02 6.50 16.54
CA LEU A 174 -3.87 7.61 16.07
C LEU A 174 -4.78 8.21 17.16
N SER A 175 -4.42 8.11 18.44
CA SER A 175 -5.37 8.31 19.55
C SER A 175 -5.85 9.75 19.80
N ASN A 176 -5.31 10.80 19.16
CA ASN A 176 -5.60 12.20 19.54
C ASN A 176 -5.81 13.18 18.36
N GLY A 177 -6.33 12.74 17.21
CA GLY A 177 -6.70 13.64 16.11
C GLY A 177 -5.54 14.26 15.34
N SER A 178 -4.28 13.92 15.66
CA SER A 178 -3.17 14.11 14.71
C SER A 178 -3.22 12.97 13.70
N GLU A 179 -3.91 13.22 12.59
CA GLU A 179 -4.09 12.24 11.51
C GLU A 179 -2.79 11.94 10.76
N PHE A 180 -1.73 12.70 11.04
CA PHE A 180 -0.44 12.62 10.37
C PHE A 180 0.67 12.66 11.43
N SER A 181 1.32 11.51 11.64
CA SER A 181 2.46 11.41 12.54
C SER A 181 3.45 10.40 12.02
N PHE A 182 4.71 10.80 11.91
CA PHE A 182 5.82 9.86 11.66
C PHE A 182 5.95 8.81 12.78
N SER A 183 5.33 9.02 13.94
CA SER A 183 5.32 8.04 15.04
C SER A 183 4.37 6.85 14.82
N MET A 184 3.56 6.83 13.76
CA MET A 184 2.69 5.69 13.43
C MET A 184 3.48 4.39 13.21
N TYR A 185 2.81 3.26 13.44
CA TYR A 185 3.31 1.90 13.21
C TYR A 185 4.54 1.48 14.04
N ASN A 186 4.81 2.16 15.16
CA ASN A 186 5.95 1.85 16.04
C ASN A 186 5.57 0.94 17.24
N GLY A 187 4.45 0.22 17.19
CA GLY A 187 3.99 -0.57 18.33
C GLY A 187 2.83 -1.52 18.04
N ASN A 188 2.51 -2.35 19.04
CA ASN A 188 1.37 -3.27 19.03
C ASN A 188 1.33 -4.27 17.84
N GLY A 189 2.52 -4.62 17.32
CA GLY A 189 2.68 -5.54 16.20
C GLY A 189 2.47 -4.93 14.82
N TRP A 190 2.23 -3.61 14.73
CA TRP A 190 2.28 -2.88 13.47
C TRP A 190 3.73 -2.60 13.08
N ASN A 191 3.99 -2.64 11.78
CA ASN A 191 5.26 -2.30 11.17
C ASN A 191 5.02 -1.28 10.05
N THR A 192 5.96 -0.35 9.87
CA THR A 192 5.95 0.55 8.71
C THR A 192 6.26 -0.25 7.45
N PHE A 193 5.47 -0.09 6.39
CA PHE A 193 5.84 -0.52 5.05
C PHE A 193 6.65 0.60 4.37
N TYR A 194 6.03 1.76 4.17
CA TYR A 194 6.70 3.03 3.88
C TYR A 194 5.87 4.22 4.36
N LYS A 195 6.51 5.38 4.46
CA LYS A 195 5.89 6.69 4.63
C LYS A 195 6.65 7.71 3.79
N ALA A 196 5.94 8.70 3.27
CA ALA A 196 6.52 9.83 2.57
C ALA A 196 5.66 11.09 2.79
N ALA A 197 6.30 12.25 2.80
CA ALA A 197 5.65 13.55 2.95
C ALA A 197 6.50 14.64 2.30
N PHE A 198 5.90 15.79 2.00
CA PHE A 198 6.69 17.01 1.80
C PHE A 198 7.03 17.65 3.15
N ASP A 199 8.30 18.02 3.32
CA ASP A 199 8.79 18.68 4.53
C ASP A 199 8.51 20.18 4.48
N ASP A 200 7.55 20.60 5.30
CA ASP A 200 7.25 22.00 5.53
C ASP A 200 7.98 22.56 6.79
N GLU A 201 8.69 21.71 7.56
CA GLU A 201 9.32 22.07 8.84
C GLU A 201 10.56 22.95 8.68
N MET A 202 11.20 22.92 7.51
CA MET A 202 12.33 23.79 7.19
C MET A 202 11.94 25.28 7.01
N GLY A 203 10.67 25.64 7.20
CA GLY A 203 10.17 27.02 7.17
C GLY A 203 9.89 27.55 5.75
N PHE A 204 9.84 26.66 4.76
CA PHE A 204 9.51 27.00 3.38
C PHE A 204 8.00 27.08 3.21
N SER A 205 7.45 28.30 3.30
CA SER A 205 6.04 28.57 3.07
C SER A 205 5.84 29.62 1.98
N GLY A 206 4.65 29.59 1.38
CA GLY A 206 4.27 30.50 0.29
C GLY A 206 5.18 30.33 -0.93
N ARG A 207 5.56 31.45 -1.57
CA ARG A 207 6.44 31.48 -2.76
C ARG A 207 7.80 30.79 -2.64
N ARG A 208 8.25 30.50 -1.41
CA ARG A 208 9.52 29.81 -1.15
C ARG A 208 9.34 28.31 -0.91
N TRP A 209 8.10 27.83 -0.89
CA TRP A 209 7.80 26.41 -0.75
C TRP A 209 8.44 25.60 -1.89
N LYS A 210 8.94 24.42 -1.54
CA LYS A 210 9.53 23.47 -2.48
C LYS A 210 9.10 22.06 -2.10
N ARG A 211 9.10 21.17 -3.10
CA ARG A 211 8.77 19.76 -2.97
C ARG A 211 9.91 18.95 -2.36
N TYR A 212 10.29 19.27 -1.13
CA TYR A 212 11.32 18.50 -0.44
C TYR A 212 10.70 17.23 0.17
N GLU A 213 10.92 16.09 -0.46
CA GLU A 213 10.37 14.82 -0.01
C GLU A 213 11.16 14.21 1.16
N VAL A 214 10.49 13.97 2.29
CA VAL A 214 11.00 13.17 3.41
C VAL A 214 10.30 11.83 3.43
N LYS A 215 11.08 10.76 3.62
CA LYS A 215 10.57 9.38 3.57
C LYS A 215 11.18 8.47 4.61
N GLU A 216 10.42 7.45 4.97
CA GLU A 216 10.79 6.35 5.85
C GLU A 216 10.37 5.04 5.16
N VAL A 217 11.30 4.09 5.00
CA VAL A 217 10.96 2.75 4.52
C VAL A 217 11.22 1.77 5.66
N GLY A 218 10.16 1.11 6.11
CA GLY A 218 10.22 0.08 7.15
C GLY A 218 10.16 -1.34 6.61
N LEU A 219 10.05 -1.50 5.29
CA LEU A 219 10.14 -2.79 4.63
C LEU A 219 11.60 -3.26 4.58
N TYR A 220 11.94 -4.21 5.45
CA TYR A 220 13.22 -4.91 5.46
C TYR A 220 13.08 -6.33 4.91
N GLU A 221 14.22 -6.98 4.64
CA GLU A 221 14.23 -8.32 4.05
C GLU A 221 13.46 -9.36 4.86
N ASP A 222 13.69 -9.42 6.17
CA ASP A 222 12.96 -10.33 7.06
C ASP A 222 11.46 -9.98 7.10
N GLY A 223 11.11 -8.69 7.13
CA GLY A 223 9.71 -8.25 7.14
C GLY A 223 8.96 -8.63 5.86
N LEU A 224 9.58 -8.47 4.68
CA LEU A 224 8.97 -8.87 3.41
C LEU A 224 8.80 -10.39 3.31
N ARG A 225 9.78 -11.15 3.80
CA ARG A 225 9.72 -12.61 3.88
C ARG A 225 8.62 -13.09 4.83
N ASP A 226 8.51 -12.48 6.02
CA ASP A 226 7.47 -12.80 6.99
C ASP A 226 6.07 -12.57 6.41
N VAL A 227 5.88 -11.48 5.67
CA VAL A 227 4.61 -11.19 4.99
C VAL A 227 4.34 -12.18 3.87
N HIS A 228 5.34 -12.50 3.04
CA HIS A 228 5.20 -13.52 2.01
C HIS A 228 4.79 -14.86 2.65
N ASP A 229 5.49 -15.30 3.68
CA ASP A 229 5.24 -16.58 4.34
C ASP A 229 3.86 -16.61 5.00
N ALA A 230 3.42 -15.48 5.54
CA ALA A 230 2.08 -15.33 6.08
C ALA A 230 0.99 -15.43 4.99
N LEU A 231 1.15 -14.77 3.83
CA LEU A 231 0.10 -14.69 2.80
C LEU A 231 0.18 -15.78 1.73
N LEU A 232 1.36 -16.00 1.17
CA LEU A 232 1.63 -16.86 0.02
C LEU A 232 2.31 -18.19 0.40
N GLY A 233 2.51 -18.42 1.69
CA GLY A 233 3.06 -19.67 2.23
C GLY A 233 4.60 -19.71 2.25
N PRO A 234 5.18 -20.76 2.86
CA PRO A 234 6.59 -20.76 3.26
C PRO A 234 7.56 -20.63 2.08
N HIS A 235 8.50 -19.69 2.20
CA HIS A 235 9.66 -19.56 1.32
C HIS A 235 10.51 -20.83 1.24
N THR A 236 10.47 -21.68 2.28
CA THR A 236 11.27 -22.93 2.39
C THR A 236 10.98 -23.93 1.27
N CYS A 237 9.84 -23.82 0.60
CA CYS A 237 9.56 -24.62 -0.60
C CYS A 237 10.52 -24.31 -1.77
N MET A 238 11.23 -23.19 -1.72
CA MET A 238 12.25 -22.76 -2.70
C MET A 238 13.70 -22.94 -2.21
N GLU A 239 13.92 -23.29 -0.93
CA GLU A 239 15.26 -23.45 -0.35
C GLU A 239 15.85 -24.86 -0.54
N ASN A 240 15.04 -25.82 -0.97
CA ASN A 240 15.49 -27.19 -1.22
C ASN A 240 16.20 -27.39 -2.57
N GLU A 241 16.30 -26.34 -3.40
CA GLU A 241 17.12 -26.33 -4.60
C GLU A 241 18.50 -25.72 -4.30
N PRO A 242 19.60 -26.37 -4.72
CA PRO A 242 20.93 -25.85 -4.47
C PRO A 242 21.09 -24.44 -5.08
N PRO A 243 21.68 -23.49 -4.34
CA PRO A 243 21.78 -22.09 -4.75
C PRO A 243 22.86 -21.94 -5.83
N GLN A 244 22.56 -22.32 -7.07
CA GLN A 244 23.46 -22.14 -8.22
C GLN A 244 22.75 -21.88 -9.56
N ASN A 245 21.42 -21.94 -9.65
CA ASN A 245 20.71 -21.58 -10.89
C ASN A 245 20.20 -20.11 -10.81
N PRO A 246 20.69 -19.19 -11.67
CA PRO A 246 20.18 -17.82 -11.77
C PRO A 246 18.66 -17.72 -11.98
N GLU A 247 18.05 -18.74 -12.61
CA GLU A 247 16.60 -18.78 -12.82
C GLU A 247 15.84 -18.95 -11.51
N THR A 248 16.26 -19.86 -10.63
CA THR A 248 15.63 -20.08 -9.32
C THR A 248 15.72 -18.83 -8.44
N GLU A 249 16.87 -18.14 -8.47
CA GLU A 249 17.06 -16.90 -7.72
C GLU A 249 16.16 -15.78 -8.25
N ASN A 250 16.03 -15.67 -9.57
CA ASN A 250 15.12 -14.69 -10.18
C ASN A 250 13.65 -14.98 -9.86
N THR A 251 13.22 -16.25 -9.86
CA THR A 251 11.87 -16.63 -9.43
C THR A 251 11.61 -16.21 -7.97
N LYS A 252 12.58 -16.43 -7.07
CA LYS A 252 12.46 -15.99 -5.67
C LYS A 252 12.33 -14.47 -5.56
N ARG A 253 13.20 -13.72 -6.24
CA ARG A 253 13.15 -12.25 -6.29
C ARG A 253 11.79 -11.76 -6.80
N LYS A 254 11.29 -12.36 -7.88
CA LYS A 254 9.99 -12.03 -8.46
C LYS A 254 8.85 -12.24 -7.47
N ARG A 255 8.81 -13.36 -6.75
CA ARG A 255 7.77 -13.62 -5.74
C ARG A 255 7.78 -12.62 -4.58
N LEU A 256 8.98 -12.23 -4.11
CA LEU A 256 9.11 -11.22 -3.05
C LEU A 256 8.63 -9.84 -3.53
N VAL A 257 9.00 -9.44 -4.75
CA VAL A 257 8.51 -8.20 -5.36
C VAL A 257 6.99 -8.22 -5.55
N GLN A 258 6.43 -9.34 -6.03
CA GLN A 258 4.98 -9.54 -6.15
C GLN A 258 4.27 -9.48 -4.80
N THR A 259 4.90 -9.95 -3.72
CA THR A 259 4.35 -9.81 -2.36
C THR A 259 4.24 -8.35 -1.93
N ALA A 260 5.28 -7.55 -2.17
CA ALA A 260 5.23 -6.11 -1.89
C ALA A 260 4.15 -5.41 -2.71
N ARG A 261 3.99 -5.80 -3.98
CA ARG A 261 2.93 -5.31 -4.86
C ARG A 261 1.53 -5.72 -4.39
N LEU A 262 1.37 -6.93 -3.86
CA LEU A 262 0.11 -7.39 -3.27
C LEU A 262 -0.34 -6.48 -2.12
N LEU A 263 0.58 -6.03 -1.27
CA LEU A 263 0.22 -5.12 -0.18
C LEU A 263 -0.25 -3.75 -0.69
N LEU A 264 0.28 -3.29 -1.82
CA LEU A 264 -0.18 -2.06 -2.49
C LEU A 264 -1.53 -2.26 -3.19
N ALA A 265 -1.70 -3.37 -3.90
CA ALA A 265 -2.94 -3.72 -4.58
C ALA A 265 -4.11 -3.83 -3.60
N CYS A 266 -3.89 -4.43 -2.42
CA CYS A 266 -4.89 -4.54 -1.36
C CYS A 266 -5.28 -3.20 -0.70
N VAL A 267 -4.70 -2.08 -1.14
CA VAL A 267 -5.14 -0.72 -0.79
C VAL A 267 -5.43 0.15 -2.03
N GLY A 268 -5.59 -0.46 -3.20
CA GLY A 268 -5.98 0.20 -4.45
C GLY A 268 -4.85 0.89 -5.20
N ILE A 269 -3.59 0.51 -4.93
CA ILE A 269 -2.41 1.04 -5.62
C ILE A 269 -1.84 -0.06 -6.52
N SER A 270 -2.12 -0.01 -7.83
CA SER A 270 -1.44 -0.89 -8.79
C SER A 270 -0.06 -0.33 -9.16
N CYS A 271 0.97 -1.15 -9.15
CA CYS A 271 2.27 -0.76 -9.68
C CYS A 271 2.98 -1.97 -10.29
N SER A 272 3.90 -1.71 -11.21
CA SER A 272 4.83 -2.67 -11.76
C SER A 272 6.23 -2.35 -11.27
N ILE A 273 6.91 -3.37 -10.74
CA ILE A 273 8.29 -3.26 -10.25
C ILE A 273 9.11 -4.31 -10.99
N GLY A 274 10.09 -3.85 -11.76
CA GLY A 274 10.99 -4.69 -12.52
C GLY A 274 11.94 -5.48 -11.62
N THR A 275 12.12 -6.74 -11.96
CA THR A 275 13.07 -7.68 -11.36
C THR A 275 14.35 -7.83 -12.18
N GLN A 276 14.35 -7.28 -13.40
CA GLN A 276 15.46 -7.28 -14.35
C GLN A 276 15.64 -5.89 -15.00
N ASP A 277 16.85 -5.56 -15.44
CA ASP A 277 17.15 -4.24 -16.04
C ASP A 277 16.33 -3.95 -17.32
N SER A 278 15.87 -4.98 -18.02
CA SER A 278 14.99 -4.86 -19.19
C SER A 278 13.53 -4.52 -18.85
N GLU A 279 13.11 -4.74 -17.61
CA GLU A 279 11.73 -4.50 -17.16
C GLU A 279 11.61 -3.08 -16.62
N THR A 280 10.55 -2.33 -16.94
CA THR A 280 10.37 -0.96 -16.46
C THR A 280 9.54 -0.91 -15.18
N ASP A 281 9.90 -0.02 -14.26
CA ASP A 281 9.03 0.31 -13.13
C ASP A 281 7.89 1.22 -13.63
N GLN A 282 6.64 0.85 -13.39
CA GLN A 282 5.45 1.63 -13.74
C GLN A 282 4.59 1.84 -12.49
N MET A 283 4.06 3.05 -12.33
CA MET A 283 3.13 3.39 -11.25
C MET A 283 1.68 3.23 -11.72
N PRO A 284 0.67 3.41 -10.84
CA PRO A 284 -0.72 3.22 -11.24
C PRO A 284 -0.98 4.00 -12.51
N GLY A 285 -1.45 3.30 -13.54
CA GLY A 285 -2.05 3.95 -14.70
C GLY A 285 -3.42 4.50 -14.31
N ARG A 286 -3.99 5.36 -15.16
CA ARG A 286 -5.33 5.96 -15.05
C ARG A 286 -6.49 4.95 -15.15
N ARG A 287 -6.42 3.82 -14.45
CA ARG A 287 -7.57 2.93 -14.28
C ARG A 287 -7.93 2.98 -12.80
N GLY A 288 -9.06 3.62 -12.49
CA GLY A 288 -9.52 3.85 -11.13
C GLY A 288 -8.95 5.13 -10.53
N LEU A 289 -8.00 5.02 -9.61
CA LEU A 289 -7.52 6.11 -8.75
C LEU A 289 -6.23 6.76 -9.25
N ASP A 290 -6.27 8.08 -9.48
CA ASP A 290 -5.09 8.89 -9.80
C ASP A 290 -4.39 9.33 -8.51
N TRP A 291 -3.63 8.41 -7.92
CA TRP A 291 -2.84 8.70 -6.73
C TRP A 291 -1.68 9.65 -7.06
N ASP A 292 -1.60 10.79 -6.39
CA ASP A 292 -0.38 11.59 -6.36
C ASP A 292 0.68 10.85 -5.56
N LEU A 293 1.52 10.04 -6.23
CA LEU A 293 2.61 9.29 -5.61
C LEU A 293 3.96 9.91 -5.95
N GLU A 294 4.12 11.22 -5.77
CA GLU A 294 5.38 11.89 -6.17
C GLU A 294 6.61 11.24 -5.52
N GLY A 295 7.66 11.02 -6.33
CA GLY A 295 8.93 10.42 -5.89
C GLY A 295 8.90 8.90 -5.66
N ILE A 296 7.82 8.36 -5.08
CA ILE A 296 7.57 6.92 -4.87
C ILE A 296 7.97 6.06 -6.08
N PRO A 297 7.57 6.37 -7.34
CA PRO A 297 7.86 5.53 -8.51
C PRO A 297 9.29 5.02 -8.61
N ARG A 298 10.26 5.86 -8.27
CA ARG A 298 11.68 5.58 -8.53
C ARG A 298 12.38 5.02 -7.31
N TRP A 299 12.19 5.64 -6.15
CA TRP A 299 12.89 5.16 -4.96
C TRP A 299 12.19 3.98 -4.30
N PHE A 300 10.86 3.87 -4.40
CA PHE A 300 10.13 2.77 -3.76
C PHE A 300 10.46 1.43 -4.41
N ALA A 301 10.46 1.36 -5.76
CA ALA A 301 10.87 0.17 -6.49
C ALA A 301 12.27 -0.32 -6.09
N ARG A 302 13.21 0.62 -5.88
CA ARG A 302 14.58 0.33 -5.39
C ARG A 302 14.57 -0.25 -3.98
N GLU A 303 13.81 0.34 -3.06
CA GLU A 303 13.76 -0.15 -1.68
C GLU A 303 13.00 -1.49 -1.57
N VAL A 304 11.99 -1.75 -2.40
CA VAL A 304 11.35 -3.07 -2.53
C VAL A 304 12.35 -4.11 -3.01
N ARG A 305 13.14 -3.83 -4.06
CA ARG A 305 14.18 -4.75 -4.54
C ARG A 305 15.23 -5.03 -3.47
N LYS A 306 15.66 -3.99 -2.75
CA LYS A 306 16.57 -4.11 -1.62
C LYS A 306 16.00 -4.98 -0.50
N ALA A 307 14.72 -4.82 -0.17
CA ALA A 307 14.02 -5.72 0.76
C ALA A 307 13.88 -7.14 0.20
N ALA A 308 13.74 -7.31 -1.11
CA ALA A 308 13.81 -8.62 -1.76
C ALA A 308 15.24 -9.20 -1.86
N GLY A 309 16.25 -8.50 -1.34
CA GLY A 309 17.63 -8.96 -1.26
C GLY A 309 18.49 -8.72 -2.51
N PHE A 310 18.07 -7.83 -3.41
CA PHE A 310 18.82 -7.54 -4.64
C PHE A 310 18.72 -6.06 -5.09
N GLN A 311 19.49 -5.71 -6.12
CA GLN A 311 19.46 -4.40 -6.79
C GLN A 311 19.71 -4.60 -8.28
N LEU A 312 19.21 -3.69 -9.10
CA LEU A 312 19.54 -3.61 -10.53
C LEU A 312 20.63 -2.58 -10.79
N ASP A 313 21.29 -2.66 -11.95
CA ASP A 313 22.38 -1.75 -12.30
C ASP A 313 21.90 -0.29 -12.36
N ARG A 314 20.66 -0.06 -12.83
CA ARG A 314 20.05 1.28 -12.87
C ARG A 314 19.82 1.91 -11.49
N ASP A 315 19.73 1.13 -10.42
CA ASP A 315 19.33 1.62 -9.10
C ASP A 315 20.35 2.58 -8.50
N ALA A 316 21.63 2.30 -8.73
CA ALA A 316 22.72 3.15 -8.26
C ALA A 316 22.72 4.50 -9.00
N GLU A 317 22.45 4.48 -10.30
CA GLU A 317 22.38 5.70 -11.11
C GLU A 317 21.19 6.57 -10.72
N GLU A 318 20.02 5.96 -10.56
CA GLU A 318 18.79 6.65 -10.13
C GLU A 318 18.91 7.21 -8.72
N ALA A 319 19.49 6.45 -7.77
CA ALA A 319 19.78 6.96 -6.43
C ALA A 319 20.67 8.20 -6.47
N ARG A 320 21.70 8.20 -7.32
CA ARG A 320 22.61 9.35 -7.49
C ARG A 320 21.88 10.55 -8.09
N LYS A 321 21.07 10.34 -9.15
CA LYS A 321 20.27 11.41 -9.79
C LYS A 321 19.28 12.02 -8.79
N HIS A 322 18.59 11.18 -8.02
CA HIS A 322 17.68 11.63 -6.96
C HIS A 322 18.42 12.46 -5.90
N ALA A 323 19.56 11.96 -5.38
CA ALA A 323 20.35 12.71 -4.39
C ALA A 323 20.85 14.06 -4.94
N GLN A 324 21.17 14.13 -6.23
CA GLN A 324 21.55 15.37 -6.88
C GLN A 324 20.36 16.34 -7.03
N SER A 325 19.18 15.88 -7.46
CA SER A 325 17.96 16.70 -7.54
C SER A 325 17.62 17.32 -6.18
N VAL A 326 17.60 16.49 -5.13
CA VAL A 326 17.36 16.94 -3.76
C VAL A 326 18.38 18.00 -3.36
N LYS A 327 19.66 17.81 -3.69
CA LYS A 327 20.72 18.78 -3.39
C LYS A 327 20.56 20.08 -4.17
N GLU A 328 20.19 20.05 -5.45
CA GLU A 328 19.97 21.25 -6.27
C GLU A 328 18.76 22.05 -5.76
N GLU A 329 17.66 21.36 -5.42
CA GLU A 329 16.47 21.96 -4.80
C GLU A 329 16.81 22.60 -3.45
N THR A 330 17.70 21.97 -2.67
CA THR A 330 18.23 22.48 -1.39
C THR A 330 19.31 23.57 -1.55
N GLN A 331 20.07 23.63 -2.65
CA GLN A 331 21.13 24.63 -2.82
C GLN A 331 20.63 25.98 -3.34
N GLY A 332 19.51 26.00 -4.07
CA GLY A 332 18.79 27.24 -4.37
C GLY A 332 18.25 27.97 -3.12
N LEU A 333 18.51 27.47 -1.90
CA LEU A 333 18.12 28.06 -0.62
C LEU A 333 19.07 29.15 -0.10
N TYR A 334 20.29 29.26 -0.63
CA TYR A 334 21.34 30.16 -0.12
C TYR A 334 21.86 31.18 -1.14
N SER A 335 21.23 31.31 -2.31
CA SER A 335 21.73 32.15 -3.41
C SER A 335 20.88 33.41 -3.69
N ASP A 336 19.74 33.59 -3.02
CA ASP A 336 18.81 34.71 -3.27
C ASP A 336 18.79 35.77 -2.15
N ASP A 337 19.73 35.73 -1.22
CA ASP A 337 20.04 36.84 -0.32
C ASP A 337 21.41 37.41 -0.73
N ASP A 338 21.42 38.30 -1.73
CA ASP A 338 22.37 39.42 -1.87
C ASP A 338 22.24 40.08 -3.26
N GLU A 339 21.12 40.76 -3.55
CA GLU A 339 21.10 42.01 -4.37
C GLU A 339 19.68 42.59 -4.50
N ALA A 340 19.15 43.12 -3.40
CA ALA A 340 18.17 44.21 -3.48
C ALA A 340 18.64 45.33 -2.55
N GLY A 341 19.74 45.96 -2.96
CA GLY A 341 20.18 47.24 -2.42
C GLY A 341 19.08 48.28 -2.57
N SER A 342 18.58 48.72 -1.42
CA SER A 342 17.99 50.02 -1.12
C SER A 342 18.12 51.09 -2.22
N SER A 343 16.98 51.63 -2.67
CA SER A 343 16.83 53.06 -2.93
C SER A 343 15.38 53.46 -2.74
N ASP A 344 15.17 54.39 -1.82
CA ASP A 344 13.98 55.22 -1.62
C ASP A 344 13.30 55.63 -2.93
N MET A 345 11.97 55.64 -2.93
CA MET A 345 11.21 56.88 -3.10
C MET A 345 9.74 56.66 -2.69
N PHE A 346 9.41 57.16 -1.50
CA PHE A 346 8.13 57.82 -1.26
C PHE A 346 8.02 58.99 -2.25
N ASP A 347 7.01 59.01 -3.12
CA ASP A 347 6.08 60.15 -3.24
C ASP A 347 5.00 59.87 -4.29
N ASP A 348 3.92 60.65 -4.16
CA ASP A 348 2.80 60.88 -5.08
C ASP A 348 1.58 59.94 -4.96
N GLU A 349 0.33 60.41 -4.90
CA GLU A 349 -0.29 61.68 -4.52
C GLU A 349 -1.80 61.34 -4.49
N TYR A 350 -2.49 61.52 -3.36
CA TYR A 350 -3.95 61.43 -3.34
C TYR A 350 -4.53 62.80 -3.68
N GLU A 351 -5.01 62.97 -4.91
CA GLU A 351 -5.95 64.05 -5.25
C GLU A 351 -7.40 63.58 -5.04
N PHE A 352 -8.19 64.48 -4.43
CA PHE A 352 -9.59 64.35 -4.03
C PHE A 352 -10.58 64.50 -5.20
#